data_AF-A0A2R6CC95-F1
#
_entry.id   AF-A0A2R6CC95-F1
#
_cell.length_a   1.000
_cell.length_b   1.000
_cell.length_c   1.000
_cell.angle_alpha   90.00
_cell.angle_beta   90.00
_cell.angle_gamma   90.00
#
_symmetry.space_group_name_H-M   'P 1'
#
loop_
_entity.id
_entity.type
_entity.pdbx_description
1 polymer ?
#
loop_
_entity_poly.entity_id
_entity_poly.type
_entity_poly.pdbx_seq_one_letter_code
_entity_poly.pdbx_strand_id
1 'polypeptide(L)'
;LVTQYEGWYTPLSLVEAKWIILKLVKRETRKKEIYLEKYRRGLGVILSDSRLKQTELSTPQTEYEADGLLDMVSDYFDRMIYATSKQLGSTLISEDRVLKALDGVISWDELIQRFT
;
A
#
# COMPACT_ATOMS: atom_id res chain seq x y z
N LEU A 1 -1.92 -7.95 16.66
CA LEU A 1 -1.52 -7.66 15.26
C LEU A 1 -0.25 -6.80 15.23
N VAL A 2 -0.35 -5.45 15.32
CA VAL A 2 0.82 -4.54 15.17
C VAL A 2 1.84 -4.55 16.33
N THR A 3 1.58 -5.30 17.40
CA THR A 3 2.53 -5.50 18.51
C THR A 3 3.38 -6.76 18.35
N GLN A 4 3.01 -7.65 17.43
CA GLN A 4 3.70 -8.92 17.17
C GLN A 4 4.49 -8.89 15.86
N TYR A 5 4.17 -7.97 14.96
CA TYR A 5 4.80 -7.83 13.66
C TYR A 5 5.14 -6.36 13.41
N GLU A 6 6.25 -6.16 12.71
CA GLU A 6 6.66 -4.86 12.24
C GLU A 6 5.80 -4.44 11.04
N GLY A 7 5.05 -3.36 11.18
CA GLY A 7 4.19 -2.83 10.13
C GLY A 7 4.94 -1.84 9.26
N TRP A 8 4.85 -2.00 7.95
CA TRP A 8 5.44 -1.09 6.98
C TRP A 8 4.38 -0.47 6.08
N TYR A 9 4.63 0.76 5.63
CA TYR A 9 3.90 1.37 4.53
C TYR A 9 4.86 2.05 3.59
N THR A 10 4.55 2.02 2.30
CA THR A 10 5.29 2.78 1.29
C THR A 10 4.62 4.13 1.05
N PRO A 11 5.39 5.21 0.79
CA PRO A 11 4.83 6.47 0.32
C PRO A 11 3.89 6.30 -0.88
N LEU A 12 4.14 5.31 -1.74
CA LEU A 12 3.33 5.04 -2.93
C LEU A 12 1.91 4.59 -2.58
N SER A 13 1.72 3.75 -1.55
CA SER A 13 0.38 3.35 -1.09
C SER A 13 -0.44 4.55 -0.58
N LEU A 14 0.22 5.57 -0.02
CA LEU A 14 -0.45 6.81 0.37
C LEU A 14 -0.87 7.63 -0.85
N VAL A 15 -0.02 7.68 -1.89
CA VAL A 15 -0.34 8.33 -3.18
C VAL A 15 -1.54 7.63 -3.84
N GLU A 16 -1.57 6.31 -3.86
CA GLU A 16 -2.71 5.54 -4.39
C GLU A 16 -4.00 5.82 -3.62
N ALA A 17 -3.94 5.78 -2.28
CA ALA A 17 -5.07 6.14 -1.44
C ALA A 17 -5.55 7.58 -1.73
N LYS A 18 -4.62 8.52 -1.96
CA LYS A 18 -4.98 9.89 -2.35
C LYS A 18 -5.67 9.93 -3.71
N TRP A 19 -5.24 9.14 -4.68
CA TRP A 19 -5.91 9.07 -5.98
C TRP A 19 -7.32 8.53 -5.90
N ILE A 20 -7.57 7.51 -5.07
CA ILE A 20 -8.93 7.02 -4.81
C ILE A 20 -9.79 8.15 -4.25
N ILE A 21 -9.28 8.90 -3.27
CA ILE A 21 -9.98 10.06 -2.69
C ILE A 21 -10.27 11.12 -3.76
N LEU A 22 -9.33 11.43 -4.64
CA LEU A 22 -9.53 12.41 -5.72
C LEU A 22 -10.57 11.92 -6.75
N LYS A 23 -10.60 10.61 -7.05
CA LYS A 23 -11.65 10.01 -7.89
C LYS A 23 -13.03 10.14 -7.23
N LEU A 24 -13.14 9.94 -5.92
CA LEU A 24 -14.40 10.14 -5.17
C LEU A 24 -14.84 11.60 -5.16
N VAL A 25 -13.91 12.54 -4.94
CA VAL A 25 -14.19 13.98 -5.00
C VAL A 25 -14.75 14.40 -6.37
N LYS A 26 -14.20 13.87 -7.46
CA LYS A 26 -14.69 14.14 -8.82
C LYS A 26 -16.11 13.62 -9.04
N ARG A 27 -16.48 12.48 -8.43
CA ARG A 27 -17.81 11.87 -8.54
C ARG A 27 -18.85 12.57 -7.66
N GLU A 28 -18.46 13.04 -6.48
CA GLU A 28 -19.35 13.61 -5.47
C GLU A 28 -18.81 14.96 -4.96
N THR A 29 -18.84 15.97 -5.82
CA THR A 29 -18.26 17.29 -5.55
C THR A 29 -18.80 17.96 -4.27
N ARG A 30 -20.06 17.71 -3.91
CA ARG A 30 -20.69 18.21 -2.66
C ARG A 30 -20.00 17.70 -1.39
N LYS A 31 -19.33 16.54 -1.45
CA LYS A 31 -18.59 15.94 -0.32
C LYS A 31 -17.08 16.21 -0.40
N LYS A 32 -16.64 17.12 -1.28
CA LYS A 32 -15.22 17.41 -1.52
C LYS A 32 -14.43 17.57 -0.22
N GLU A 33 -14.85 18.50 0.65
CA GLU A 33 -14.07 18.79 1.86
C GLU A 33 -14.06 17.60 2.82
N ILE A 34 -15.18 16.89 2.95
CA ILE A 34 -15.28 15.69 3.80
C ILE A 34 -14.28 14.63 3.36
N TYR A 35 -14.16 14.36 2.06
CA TYR A 35 -13.20 13.37 1.57
C TYR A 35 -11.75 13.81 1.75
N LEU A 36 -11.44 15.09 1.49
CA LEU A 36 -10.09 15.62 1.66
C LEU A 36 -9.67 15.67 3.13
N GLU A 37 -10.57 16.04 4.04
CA GLU A 37 -10.35 16.04 5.49
C GLU A 37 -10.10 14.63 6.00
N LYS A 38 -10.93 13.65 5.61
CA LYS A 38 -10.76 12.24 6.00
C LYS A 38 -9.39 11.71 5.59
N TYR A 39 -8.93 12.03 4.37
CA TYR A 39 -7.58 11.64 3.93
C TYR A 39 -6.50 12.28 4.81
N ARG A 40 -6.54 13.60 5.05
CA ARG A 40 -5.53 14.29 5.86
C ARG A 40 -5.48 13.75 7.29
N ARG A 41 -6.64 13.46 7.89
CA ARG A 41 -6.75 12.85 9.21
C ARG A 41 -6.16 11.44 9.23
N GLY A 42 -6.53 10.60 8.27
CA GLY A 42 -5.97 9.25 8.14
C GLY A 42 -4.46 9.25 7.95
N LEU A 43 -3.95 10.14 7.10
CA LEU A 43 -2.52 10.35 6.91
C LEU A 43 -1.84 10.74 8.23
N GLY A 44 -2.40 11.68 8.98
CA GLY A 44 -1.87 12.07 10.30
C GLY A 44 -1.80 10.90 11.28
N VAL A 45 -2.81 10.03 11.30
CA VAL A 45 -2.79 8.80 12.12
C VAL A 45 -1.68 7.85 11.68
N ILE A 46 -1.52 7.59 10.38
CA ILE A 46 -0.46 6.70 9.87
C ILE A 46 0.93 7.24 10.23
N LEU A 47 1.18 8.53 9.99
CA LEU A 47 2.49 9.16 10.21
C LEU A 47 2.86 9.30 11.69
N SER A 48 1.89 9.30 12.60
CA SER A 48 2.13 9.43 14.05
C SER A 48 2.18 8.08 14.78
N ASP A 49 1.82 6.98 14.11
CA ASP A 49 1.84 5.66 14.71
C ASP A 49 3.24 5.06 14.68
N SER A 50 3.91 5.04 15.84
CA SER A 50 5.27 4.52 15.98
C SER A 50 5.44 3.04 15.65
N ARG A 51 4.33 2.30 15.47
CA ARG A 51 4.35 0.89 15.08
C ARG A 51 4.41 0.70 13.56
N LEU A 52 4.16 1.76 12.80
CA LEU A 52 4.24 1.78 11.35
C LEU A 52 5.52 2.49 10.90
N LYS A 53 6.30 1.83 10.05
CA LYS A 53 7.52 2.38 9.49
C LYS A 53 7.35 2.70 8.02
N GLN A 54 7.83 3.87 7.64
CA GLN A 54 7.84 4.28 6.24
C GLN A 54 9.02 3.63 5.52
N THR A 55 8.78 3.12 4.32
CA THR A 55 9.86 2.70 3.41
C THR A 55 10.45 3.91 2.69
N GLU A 56 11.59 3.71 2.03
CA GLU A 56 12.03 4.64 1.00
C GLU A 56 11.02 4.69 -0.15
N LEU A 57 11.04 5.79 -0.93
CA LEU A 57 10.15 5.95 -2.08
C LEU A 57 10.54 4.99 -3.21
N SER A 58 11.83 4.88 -3.48
CA SER A 58 12.43 4.01 -4.50
C SER A 58 13.93 3.90 -4.27
N THR A 59 14.50 2.75 -4.62
CA THR A 59 15.94 2.48 -4.72
C THR A 59 16.23 1.85 -6.09
N PRO A 60 17.48 1.90 -6.59
CA PRO A 60 17.84 1.19 -7.83
C PRO A 60 17.46 -0.30 -7.81
N GLN A 61 17.56 -0.95 -6.65
CA GLN A 61 17.20 -2.35 -6.50
C GLN A 61 15.68 -2.53 -6.60
N THR A 62 14.86 -1.60 -6.06
CA THR A 62 13.38 -1.75 -6.12
C THR A 62 12.89 -1.56 -7.54
N GLU A 63 13.49 -0.63 -8.28
CA GLU A 63 13.19 -0.44 -9.71
C GLU A 63 13.55 -1.71 -10.50
N TYR A 64 14.73 -2.29 -10.25
CA TYR A 64 15.13 -3.54 -10.92
C TYR A 64 14.14 -4.68 -10.68
N GLU A 65 13.68 -4.85 -9.44
CA GLU A 65 12.67 -5.87 -9.11
C GLU A 65 11.29 -5.53 -9.72
N ALA A 66 10.90 -4.26 -9.74
CA ALA A 66 9.67 -3.81 -10.36
C ALA A 66 9.68 -4.01 -11.89
N ASP A 67 10.82 -3.77 -12.56
CA ASP A 67 10.98 -4.01 -13.99
C ASP A 67 10.81 -5.49 -14.35
N GLY A 68 11.24 -6.39 -13.48
CA GLY A 68 11.03 -7.84 -13.62
C GLY A 68 9.55 -8.27 -13.62
N LEU A 69 8.64 -7.40 -13.20
CA LEU A 69 7.20 -7.66 -13.17
C LEU A 69 6.43 -7.08 -14.36
N LEU A 70 7.11 -6.40 -15.29
CA LEU A 70 6.47 -5.62 -16.37
C LEU A 70 5.42 -6.40 -17.16
N ASP A 71 5.66 -7.69 -17.42
CA ASP A 71 4.76 -8.55 -18.20
C ASP A 71 3.59 -9.15 -17.38
N MET A 72 3.66 -9.09 -16.04
CA MET A 72 2.67 -9.69 -15.13
C MET A 72 1.77 -8.65 -14.47
N VAL A 73 2.31 -7.47 -14.17
CA VAL A 73 1.63 -6.41 -13.44
C VAL A 73 1.77 -5.12 -14.25
N SER A 74 0.66 -4.66 -14.81
CA SER A 74 0.69 -3.49 -15.70
C SER A 74 0.91 -2.18 -14.97
N ASP A 75 0.35 -2.02 -13.77
CA ASP A 75 0.47 -0.79 -12.99
C ASP A 75 1.87 -0.67 -12.37
N TYR A 76 2.51 0.47 -12.58
CA TYR A 76 3.85 0.72 -12.08
C TYR A 76 3.92 0.84 -10.55
N PHE A 77 2.89 1.44 -9.92
CA PHE A 77 2.88 1.56 -8.46
C PHE A 77 2.66 0.20 -7.81
N ASP A 78 1.79 -0.64 -8.36
CA ASP A 78 1.62 -2.02 -7.90
C ASP A 78 2.96 -2.79 -7.95
N ARG A 79 3.71 -2.65 -9.05
CA ARG A 79 5.05 -3.26 -9.19
C ARG A 79 6.02 -2.75 -8.13
N MET A 80 6.07 -1.44 -7.91
CA MET A 80 6.96 -0.84 -6.92
C MET A 80 6.59 -1.22 -5.48
N ILE A 81 5.30 -1.28 -5.16
CA ILE A 81 4.80 -1.68 -3.84
C ILE A 81 5.16 -3.15 -3.57
N TYR A 82 4.95 -4.03 -4.54
CA TYR A 82 5.36 -5.43 -4.43
C TYR A 82 6.88 -5.58 -4.32
N ALA A 83 7.66 -4.95 -5.20
CA ALA A 83 9.12 -5.01 -5.16
C ALA A 83 9.68 -4.54 -3.81
N THR A 84 9.13 -3.44 -3.27
CA THR A 84 9.49 -2.95 -1.93
C THR A 84 9.24 -4.03 -0.86
N SER A 85 8.12 -4.76 -0.93
CA SER A 85 7.83 -5.84 0.02
C SER A 85 8.81 -7.01 -0.06
N LYS A 86 9.24 -7.39 -1.28
CA LYS A 86 10.21 -8.46 -1.52
C LYS A 86 11.59 -8.11 -0.97
N GLN A 87 12.05 -6.88 -1.16
CA GLN A 87 13.32 -6.44 -0.57
C GLN A 87 13.32 -6.45 0.95
N LEU A 88 12.19 -6.07 1.55
CA LEU A 88 12.03 -6.10 2.99
C LEU A 88 11.83 -7.53 3.54
N GLY A 89 11.76 -8.55 2.68
CA GLY A 89 11.41 -9.91 3.08
C GLY A 89 10.05 -9.99 3.77
N SER A 90 9.15 -9.05 3.46
CA SER A 90 7.87 -8.87 4.14
C SER A 90 6.73 -9.49 3.34
N THR A 91 5.63 -9.83 4.04
CA THR A 91 4.37 -10.20 3.38
C THR A 91 3.63 -8.93 2.97
N LEU A 92 3.27 -8.81 1.69
CA LEU A 92 2.43 -7.73 1.20
C LEU A 92 0.97 -8.01 1.54
N ILE A 93 0.28 -7.04 2.13
CA ILE A 93 -1.16 -7.10 2.33
C ILE A 93 -1.84 -6.31 1.22
N SER A 94 -2.61 -6.96 0.36
CA SER A 94 -3.33 -6.32 -0.74
C SER A 94 -4.64 -7.05 -1.06
N GLU A 95 -5.65 -6.26 -1.44
CA GLU A 95 -6.92 -6.78 -1.96
C GLU A 95 -6.94 -6.89 -3.49
N ASP A 96 -5.89 -6.38 -4.15
CA ASP A 96 -5.78 -6.43 -5.60
C ASP A 96 -5.62 -7.88 -6.10
N ARG A 97 -6.41 -8.26 -7.11
CA ARG A 97 -6.43 -9.65 -7.61
C ARG A 97 -5.20 -10.01 -8.43
N VAL A 98 -4.62 -9.05 -9.14
CA VAL A 98 -3.40 -9.24 -9.91
C VAL A 98 -2.24 -9.46 -8.95
N LEU A 99 -2.11 -8.61 -7.93
CA LEU A 99 -1.05 -8.77 -6.92
C LEU A 99 -1.21 -10.04 -6.10
N LYS A 100 -2.44 -10.46 -5.77
CA LYS A 100 -2.68 -11.72 -5.04
C LYS A 100 -2.28 -13.00 -5.79
N ALA A 101 -2.01 -12.91 -7.10
CA ALA A 101 -1.44 -14.04 -7.83
C ALA A 101 0.08 -14.20 -7.61
N LEU A 102 0.73 -13.21 -6.97
CA LEU A 102 2.15 -13.21 -6.70
C LEU A 102 2.47 -13.83 -5.33
N ASP A 103 3.68 -14.39 -5.22
CA ASP A 103 4.18 -14.99 -3.99
C ASP A 103 4.36 -13.94 -2.87
N GLY A 104 3.99 -14.31 -1.65
CA GLY A 104 4.12 -13.42 -0.49
C GLY A 104 3.06 -12.31 -0.40
N VAL A 105 1.97 -12.40 -1.17
CA VAL A 105 0.83 -11.47 -1.09
C VAL A 105 -0.38 -12.16 -0.45
N ILE A 106 -1.01 -11.49 0.53
CA ILE A 106 -2.22 -11.96 1.20
C ILE A 106 -3.27 -10.85 1.32
N SER A 107 -4.52 -11.22 1.51
CA SER A 107 -5.62 -10.33 1.88
C SER A 107 -5.64 -9.98 3.37
N TRP A 108 -6.41 -8.96 3.74
CA TRP A 108 -6.67 -8.63 5.14
C TRP A 108 -7.36 -9.75 5.90
N ASP A 109 -8.30 -10.44 5.26
CA ASP A 109 -9.02 -11.55 5.88
C ASP A 109 -8.08 -12.73 6.18
N GLU A 110 -7.20 -13.07 5.22
CA GLU A 110 -6.15 -14.08 5.43
C GLU A 110 -5.17 -13.67 6.52
N LEU A 111 -4.81 -12.38 6.61
CA LEU A 111 -4.01 -11.90 7.71
C LEU A 111 -4.73 -12.15 9.03
N ILE A 112 -5.99 -11.71 9.19
CA ILE A 112 -6.75 -11.84 10.45
C ILE A 112 -6.90 -13.30 10.87
N GLN A 113 -7.16 -14.21 9.93
CA GLN A 113 -7.25 -15.66 10.19
C GLN A 113 -5.97 -16.24 10.78
N ARG A 114 -4.78 -15.68 10.49
CA ARG A 114 -3.52 -16.14 11.10
C ARG A 114 -3.38 -15.80 12.59
N PHE A 115 -4.29 -14.99 13.15
CA PHE A 115 -4.28 -14.55 14.55
C PHE A 115 -5.51 -15.02 15.33
N THR A 116 -6.36 -15.82 14.71
CA THR A 116 -7.58 -16.38 15.31
C THR A 116 -7.43 -17.89 15.40
#